data_AF-A0A2D5WZL2-F1
#
_entry.id   AF-A0A2D5WZL2-F1
#
_cell.length_a   1.000
_cell.length_b   1.000
_cell.length_c   1.000
_cell.angle_alpha   90.00
_cell.angle_beta   90.00
_cell.angle_gamma   90.00
#
_symmetry.space_group_name_H-M   'P 1'
#
loop_
_entity.id
_entity.type
_entity.pdbx_description
1 polymer ?
#
loop_
_entity_poly.entity_id
_entity_poly.type
_entity_poly.pdbx_seq_one_letter_code
_entity_poly.pdbx_strand_id
1 'polypeptide(L)'
;MKEDLITEFKKAITSTVKAIANNKDIEVVFDNNAFKSENTIVLPKIDNESDLEYLSSIRGNADNQALMYRFHDKETFELMSPSGHKNKEIYEVLENTRIQILGSKIMRGVKSNLYSLYEKKCAENNLFKANEQSDIDVQNALDFYLRKLAGQNLAPDSKNKAISMWHKWFEKKIGNSSKNLINSIDNQVEFAKAVNQIIEELNYYDQKDEKSESNNEDEKNNNIDELENNETNEMENQTSLEQDETTESDQEVSLEETEVTFDKDDDQDLSDSDDGNSENTTPQYKNSLSYEEIFNDYQKYSEEFDEIITANILCEDEELNRLRNYLDQQLKSFQTIISRLANRLQRKLLAKQNRSWNFDLEEGLLDTSRLTRVIMDPMYSLSFKKEKDTDFKDTVVSLLIDNSGSMRGRPITVAAMSADILARTLERCGVKVEILGFTTKAWKGGKSR
;
A
#
# COMPACT_ATOMS: atom_id res chain seq x y z
N MET A 1 -9.42 4.34 15.82
CA MET A 1 -8.20 5.06 15.36
C MET A 1 -6.99 4.14 15.24
N LYS A 2 -6.68 3.26 16.22
CA LYS A 2 -5.49 2.38 16.17
C LYS A 2 -5.62 1.13 15.27
N GLU A 3 -6.76 0.42 15.32
CA GLU A 3 -7.05 -0.71 14.39
C GLU A 3 -7.18 -0.29 12.92
N ASP A 4 -7.48 0.99 12.67
CA ASP A 4 -7.59 1.57 11.33
C ASP A 4 -6.24 1.54 10.60
N LEU A 5 -5.14 1.83 11.30
CA LEU A 5 -3.83 2.01 10.68
C LEU A 5 -3.25 0.69 10.15
N ILE A 6 -3.35 -0.40 10.92
CA ILE A 6 -2.90 -1.73 10.48
C ILE A 6 -3.75 -2.21 9.29
N THR A 7 -5.06 -1.98 9.34
CA THR A 7 -5.99 -2.37 8.28
C THR A 7 -5.72 -1.59 6.99
N GLU A 8 -5.53 -0.29 7.09
CA GLU A 8 -5.15 0.58 5.97
C GLU A 8 -3.79 0.16 5.38
N PHE A 9 -2.83 -0.17 6.24
CA PHE A 9 -1.52 -0.63 5.81
C PHE A 9 -1.58 -1.97 5.05
N LYS A 10 -2.31 -2.97 5.58
CA LYS A 10 -2.55 -4.25 4.89
C LYS A 10 -3.21 -4.03 3.53
N LYS A 11 -4.19 -3.13 3.45
CA LYS A 11 -4.88 -2.77 2.20
C LYS A 11 -3.94 -2.09 1.19
N ALA A 12 -3.08 -1.20 1.65
CA ALA A 12 -2.08 -0.51 0.82
C ALA A 12 -1.02 -1.47 0.27
N ILE A 13 -0.50 -2.38 1.11
CA ILE A 13 0.41 -3.46 0.66
C ILE A 13 -0.28 -4.31 -0.39
N THR A 14 -1.49 -4.80 -0.09
CA THR A 14 -2.24 -5.68 -1.00
C THR A 14 -2.40 -5.06 -2.38
N SER A 15 -2.83 -3.79 -2.42
CA SER A 15 -3.02 -3.06 -3.67
C SER A 15 -1.70 -2.89 -4.44
N THR A 16 -0.60 -2.64 -3.72
CA THR A 16 0.70 -2.49 -4.39
C THR A 16 1.25 -3.80 -4.91
N VAL A 17 1.12 -4.89 -4.14
CA VAL A 17 1.56 -6.23 -4.53
C VAL A 17 0.89 -6.62 -5.86
N LYS A 18 -0.43 -6.44 -5.96
CA LYS A 18 -1.19 -6.68 -7.21
C LYS A 18 -0.69 -5.83 -8.38
N ALA A 19 -0.40 -4.55 -8.14
CA ALA A 19 0.11 -3.63 -9.16
C ALA A 19 1.52 -4.02 -9.63
N ILE A 20 2.43 -4.33 -8.71
CA ILE A 20 3.80 -4.77 -9.03
C ILE A 20 3.75 -6.09 -9.78
N ALA A 21 2.98 -7.06 -9.30
CA ALA A 21 2.83 -8.39 -9.91
C ALA A 21 2.10 -8.34 -11.26
N ASN A 22 1.41 -7.24 -11.58
CA ASN A 22 0.58 -7.09 -12.77
C ASN A 22 -0.56 -8.13 -12.85
N ASN A 23 -1.14 -8.48 -11.70
CA ASN A 23 -2.24 -9.44 -11.61
C ASN A 23 -3.21 -9.00 -10.49
N LYS A 24 -4.45 -8.71 -10.89
CA LYS A 24 -5.51 -8.21 -9.97
C LYS A 24 -6.09 -9.32 -9.10
N ASP A 25 -6.01 -10.57 -9.56
CA ASP A 25 -6.67 -11.72 -8.95
C ASP A 25 -5.82 -12.36 -7.84
N ILE A 26 -4.56 -11.91 -7.67
CA ILE A 26 -3.70 -12.38 -6.57
C ILE A 26 -4.38 -12.11 -5.23
N GLU A 27 -4.42 -13.13 -4.39
CA GLU A 27 -4.83 -13.03 -3.00
C GLU A 27 -3.61 -12.77 -2.12
N VAL A 28 -3.69 -11.79 -1.22
CA VAL A 28 -2.60 -11.47 -0.28
C VAL A 28 -3.07 -11.81 1.13
N VAL A 29 -2.39 -12.77 1.75
CA VAL A 29 -2.72 -13.28 3.09
C VAL A 29 -1.59 -12.92 4.05
N PHE A 30 -1.93 -12.31 5.18
CA PHE A 30 -0.98 -11.94 6.23
C PHE A 30 -1.04 -12.97 7.36
N ASP A 31 -0.44 -14.13 7.14
CA ASP A 31 -0.39 -15.23 8.10
C ASP A 31 0.89 -16.04 7.90
N ASN A 32 1.63 -16.29 8.97
CA ASN A 32 2.87 -17.06 8.90
C ASN A 32 2.62 -18.53 8.53
N ASN A 33 1.42 -19.06 8.77
CA ASN A 33 1.08 -20.46 8.57
C ASN A 33 0.17 -20.71 7.35
N ALA A 34 -0.12 -19.69 6.54
CA ALA A 34 -0.98 -19.87 5.38
C ALA A 34 -0.29 -20.70 4.28
N PHE A 35 -1.08 -21.57 3.64
CA PHE A 35 -0.60 -22.34 2.49
C PHE A 35 -0.39 -21.44 1.27
N LYS A 36 0.77 -21.61 0.62
CA LYS A 36 1.03 -20.95 -0.66
C LYS A 36 0.30 -21.71 -1.78
N SER A 37 -0.63 -21.03 -2.43
CA SER A 37 -1.24 -21.48 -3.69
C SER A 37 -0.60 -20.74 -4.87
N GLU A 38 -0.88 -21.16 -6.11
CA GLU A 38 -0.36 -20.50 -7.33
C GLU A 38 -0.76 -19.04 -7.47
N ASN A 39 -1.85 -18.59 -6.83
CA ASN A 39 -2.32 -17.22 -6.92
C ASN A 39 -2.43 -16.53 -5.55
N THR A 40 -1.72 -17.05 -4.55
CA THR A 40 -1.70 -16.51 -3.19
C THR A 40 -0.28 -16.07 -2.83
N ILE A 41 -0.14 -14.81 -2.39
CA ILE A 41 1.08 -14.30 -1.75
C ILE A 41 0.86 -14.29 -0.25
N VAL A 42 1.67 -15.08 0.44
CA VAL A 42 1.68 -15.16 1.91
C VAL A 42 2.77 -14.23 2.44
N LEU A 43 2.36 -13.27 3.26
CA LEU A 43 3.22 -12.29 3.92
C LEU A 43 3.23 -12.52 5.43
N PRO A 44 4.29 -12.05 6.13
CA PRO A 44 4.34 -12.14 7.59
C PRO A 44 3.11 -11.54 8.25
N LYS A 45 2.66 -12.19 9.32
CA LYS A 45 1.54 -11.70 10.13
C LYS A 45 1.89 -10.34 10.75
N ILE A 46 0.92 -9.43 10.77
CA ILE A 46 1.03 -8.08 11.37
C ILE A 46 -0.12 -7.94 12.35
N ASP A 47 0.18 -8.01 13.64
CA ASP A 47 -0.82 -8.01 14.71
C ASP A 47 -0.70 -6.78 15.62
N ASN A 48 0.52 -6.28 15.83
CA ASN A 48 0.81 -5.23 16.81
C ASN A 48 1.44 -3.99 16.18
N GLU A 49 1.29 -2.82 16.82
CA GLU A 49 1.95 -1.57 16.39
C GLU A 49 3.49 -1.68 16.41
N SER A 50 4.06 -2.52 17.28
CA SER A 50 5.51 -2.79 17.29
C SER A 50 6.01 -3.40 15.98
N ASP A 51 5.15 -4.10 15.24
CA ASP A 51 5.51 -4.66 13.93
C ASP A 51 5.73 -3.56 12.89
N LEU A 52 5.17 -2.36 13.14
CA LEU A 52 5.36 -1.19 12.29
C LEU A 52 6.79 -0.61 12.42
N GLU A 53 7.57 -0.97 13.44
CA GLU A 53 9.00 -0.63 13.46
C GLU A 53 9.75 -1.31 12.31
N TYR A 54 9.24 -2.42 11.79
CA TYR A 54 9.81 -3.19 10.68
C TYR A 54 9.11 -2.95 9.33
N LEU A 55 8.38 -1.83 9.18
CA LEU A 55 7.62 -1.47 7.98
C LEU A 55 8.40 -1.68 6.68
N SER A 56 9.63 -1.16 6.59
CA SER A 56 10.46 -1.26 5.38
C SER A 56 10.83 -2.71 5.05
N SER A 57 11.04 -3.55 6.07
CA SER A 57 11.37 -4.97 5.87
C SER A 57 10.14 -5.78 5.46
N ILE A 58 9.00 -5.56 6.11
CA ILE A 58 7.71 -6.16 5.72
C ILE A 58 7.39 -5.77 4.28
N ARG A 59 7.55 -4.48 3.95
CA ARG A 59 7.32 -3.99 2.61
C ARG A 59 8.31 -4.57 1.60
N GLY A 60 9.58 -4.71 1.96
CA GLY A 60 10.58 -5.36 1.13
C GLY A 60 10.23 -6.82 0.84
N ASN A 61 9.69 -7.55 1.82
CA ASN A 61 9.21 -8.92 1.61
C ASN A 61 8.05 -8.95 0.62
N ALA A 62 7.07 -8.06 0.78
CA ALA A 62 5.93 -7.94 -0.11
C ALA A 62 6.34 -7.59 -1.55
N ASP A 63 7.22 -6.60 -1.70
CA ASP A 63 7.75 -6.20 -3.01
C ASP A 63 8.54 -7.38 -3.64
N ASN A 64 9.32 -8.13 -2.86
CA ASN A 64 10.03 -9.31 -3.37
C ASN A 64 9.07 -10.39 -3.89
N GLN A 65 8.02 -10.75 -3.12
CA GLN A 65 7.04 -11.74 -3.57
C GLN A 65 6.31 -11.26 -4.83
N ALA A 66 5.94 -9.99 -4.91
CA ALA A 66 5.30 -9.43 -6.09
C ALA A 66 6.21 -9.46 -7.33
N LEU A 67 7.51 -9.18 -7.15
CA LEU A 67 8.50 -9.28 -8.22
C LEU A 67 8.74 -10.71 -8.66
N MET A 68 8.74 -11.68 -7.74
CA MET A 68 8.79 -13.11 -8.08
C MET A 68 7.63 -13.45 -9.02
N TYR A 69 6.40 -13.10 -8.66
CA TYR A 69 5.24 -13.33 -9.53
C TYR A 69 5.37 -12.70 -10.93
N ARG A 70 6.03 -11.55 -11.05
CA ARG A 70 6.16 -10.84 -12.34
C ARG A 70 7.30 -11.31 -13.22
N PHE A 71 8.44 -11.65 -12.61
CA PHE A 71 9.70 -11.82 -13.32
C PHE A 71 10.28 -13.24 -13.22
N HIS A 72 9.61 -14.13 -12.49
CA HIS A 72 10.00 -15.53 -12.36
C HIS A 72 9.08 -16.42 -13.19
N ASP A 73 9.64 -17.03 -14.23
CA ASP A 73 9.01 -18.13 -14.96
C ASP A 73 9.35 -19.47 -14.29
N LYS A 74 8.34 -20.10 -13.68
CA LYS A 74 8.51 -21.32 -12.88
C LYS A 74 8.97 -22.52 -13.73
N GLU A 75 8.42 -22.68 -14.93
CA GLU A 75 8.75 -23.80 -15.83
C GLU A 75 10.22 -23.73 -16.27
N THR A 76 10.67 -22.54 -16.68
CA THR A 76 12.07 -22.30 -17.06
C THR A 76 13.01 -22.56 -15.89
N PHE A 77 12.63 -22.13 -14.69
CA PHE A 77 13.43 -22.36 -13.48
C PHE A 77 13.58 -23.85 -13.16
N GLU A 78 12.49 -24.60 -13.18
CA GLU A 78 12.52 -26.05 -12.92
C GLU A 78 13.31 -26.80 -13.98
N LEU A 79 13.15 -26.46 -15.26
CA LEU A 79 13.88 -27.08 -16.38
C LEU A 79 15.39 -26.85 -16.30
N MET A 80 15.82 -25.67 -15.84
CA MET A 80 17.24 -25.27 -15.76
C MET A 80 17.87 -25.53 -14.40
N SER A 81 17.14 -26.11 -13.44
CA SER A 81 17.65 -26.37 -12.10
C SER A 81 18.85 -27.34 -12.14
N PRO A 82 19.98 -27.00 -11.49
CA PRO A 82 21.12 -27.89 -11.39
C PRO A 82 20.83 -29.12 -10.52
N SER A 83 21.65 -30.15 -10.68
CA SER A 83 21.62 -31.35 -9.83
C SER A 83 22.34 -31.11 -8.50
N GLY A 84 21.89 -31.78 -7.44
CA GLY A 84 22.43 -31.67 -6.09
C GLY A 84 21.74 -30.56 -5.27
N HIS A 85 21.40 -30.88 -4.01
CA HIS A 85 20.61 -29.98 -3.15
C HIS A 85 21.27 -28.61 -2.98
N LYS A 86 22.58 -28.59 -2.68
CA LYS A 86 23.30 -27.34 -2.42
C LYS A 86 23.50 -26.48 -3.67
N ASN A 87 23.62 -27.10 -4.85
CA ASN A 87 23.68 -26.36 -6.11
C ASN A 87 22.32 -25.72 -6.42
N LYS A 88 21.23 -26.42 -6.13
CA LYS A 88 19.88 -25.88 -6.24
C LYS A 88 19.67 -24.67 -5.32
N GLU A 89 20.16 -24.73 -4.08
CA GLU A 89 20.11 -23.57 -3.17
C GLU A 89 20.88 -22.35 -3.71
N ILE A 90 22.08 -22.55 -4.30
CA ILE A 90 22.81 -21.46 -4.97
C ILE A 90 21.95 -20.87 -6.09
N TYR A 91 21.36 -21.73 -6.92
CA TYR A 91 20.53 -21.32 -8.05
C TYR A 91 19.28 -20.53 -7.61
N GLU A 92 18.57 -21.00 -6.59
CA GLU A 92 17.41 -20.31 -5.99
C GLU A 92 17.77 -18.93 -5.45
N VAL A 93 18.88 -18.84 -4.71
CA VAL A 93 19.34 -17.56 -4.14
C VAL A 93 19.72 -16.57 -5.24
N LEU A 94 20.45 -17.00 -6.26
CA LEU A 94 20.87 -16.12 -7.35
C LEU A 94 19.70 -15.68 -8.23
N GLU A 95 18.72 -16.54 -8.45
CA GLU A 95 17.50 -16.19 -9.18
C GLU A 95 16.67 -15.14 -8.43
N ASN A 96 16.47 -15.32 -7.13
CA ASN A 96 15.78 -14.31 -6.30
C ASN A 96 16.54 -12.97 -6.34
N THR A 97 17.88 -13.02 -6.32
CA THR A 97 18.70 -11.81 -6.43
C THR A 97 18.61 -11.13 -7.79
N ARG A 98 18.54 -11.88 -8.90
CA ARG A 98 18.26 -11.34 -10.24
C ARG A 98 16.96 -10.54 -10.25
N ILE A 99 15.89 -11.13 -9.72
CA ILE A 99 14.55 -10.54 -9.65
C ILE A 99 14.56 -9.25 -8.83
N GLN A 100 15.25 -9.24 -7.68
CA GLN A 100 15.41 -8.05 -6.86
C GLN A 100 16.20 -6.93 -7.55
N ILE A 101 17.25 -7.29 -8.29
CA ILE A 101 18.03 -6.32 -9.07
C ILE A 101 17.14 -5.70 -10.17
N LEU A 102 16.36 -6.51 -10.88
CA LEU A 102 15.41 -6.04 -11.89
C LEU A 102 14.39 -5.07 -11.28
N GLY A 103 13.72 -5.46 -10.19
CA GLY A 103 12.77 -4.59 -9.50
C GLY A 103 13.40 -3.29 -9.03
N SER A 104 14.64 -3.34 -8.55
CA SER A 104 15.39 -2.17 -8.08
C SER A 104 15.78 -1.21 -9.20
N LYS A 105 16.01 -1.70 -10.44
CA LYS A 105 16.26 -0.85 -11.61
C LYS A 105 14.99 -0.06 -12.01
N ILE A 106 13.82 -0.69 -11.89
CA ILE A 106 12.55 -0.13 -12.38
C ILE A 106 11.94 0.83 -11.34
N MET A 107 11.98 0.49 -10.06
CA MET A 107 11.22 1.19 -9.01
C MET A 107 12.12 1.60 -7.84
N ARG A 108 12.33 2.91 -7.66
CA ARG A 108 13.21 3.46 -6.59
C ARG A 108 12.72 3.12 -5.17
N GLY A 109 11.40 3.17 -4.93
CA GLY A 109 10.82 2.81 -3.63
C GLY A 109 11.07 1.33 -3.30
N VAL A 110 10.82 0.45 -4.28
CA VAL A 110 11.10 -0.99 -4.16
C VAL A 110 12.58 -1.25 -3.91
N LYS A 111 13.49 -0.52 -4.57
CA LYS A 111 14.93 -0.60 -4.28
C LYS A 111 15.24 -0.34 -2.80
N SER A 112 14.65 0.70 -2.21
CA SER A 112 14.85 1.02 -0.80
C SER A 112 14.32 -0.08 0.12
N ASN A 113 13.13 -0.59 -0.17
CA ASN A 113 12.50 -1.64 0.65
C ASN A 113 13.28 -2.96 0.57
N LEU A 114 13.72 -3.36 -0.62
CA LEU A 114 14.55 -4.54 -0.84
C LEU A 114 15.92 -4.41 -0.17
N TYR A 115 16.50 -3.20 -0.14
CA TYR A 115 17.72 -2.93 0.60
C TYR A 115 17.52 -3.17 2.10
N SER A 116 16.46 -2.61 2.71
CA SER A 116 16.15 -2.85 4.13
C SER A 116 15.87 -4.33 4.44
N LEU A 117 15.18 -5.04 3.54
CA LEU A 117 15.00 -6.50 3.67
C LEU A 117 16.35 -7.23 3.67
N TYR A 118 17.25 -6.88 2.75
CA TYR A 118 18.54 -7.52 2.61
C TYR A 118 19.49 -7.19 3.78
N GLU A 119 19.42 -5.98 4.33
CA GLU A 119 20.16 -5.60 5.53
C GLU A 119 19.76 -6.46 6.73
N LYS A 120 18.45 -6.69 6.92
CA LYS A 120 17.94 -7.62 7.94
C LYS A 120 18.46 -9.04 7.73
N LYS A 121 18.40 -9.57 6.49
CA LYS A 121 18.95 -10.90 6.15
C LYS A 121 20.46 -11.00 6.45
N CYS A 122 21.23 -9.95 6.17
CA CYS A 122 22.65 -9.92 6.49
C CYS A 122 22.91 -9.96 8.01
N ALA A 123 22.08 -9.27 8.80
CA ALA A 123 22.19 -9.27 10.25
C ALA A 123 21.85 -10.65 10.85
N GLU A 124 20.77 -11.29 10.39
CA GLU A 124 20.34 -12.63 10.83
C GLU A 124 21.39 -13.70 10.51
N ASN A 125 22.01 -13.65 9.34
CA ASN A 125 23.09 -14.56 8.94
C ASN A 125 24.47 -14.19 9.49
N ASN A 126 24.55 -13.25 10.45
CA ASN A 126 25.81 -12.77 11.06
C ASN A 126 26.90 -12.35 10.06
N LEU A 127 26.51 -11.93 8.85
CA LEU A 127 27.45 -11.61 7.75
C LEU A 127 28.43 -10.49 8.12
N PHE A 128 28.01 -9.58 9.01
CA PHE A 128 28.84 -8.47 9.47
C PHE A 128 29.84 -8.85 10.56
N LYS A 129 29.61 -9.95 11.29
CA LYS A 129 30.45 -10.42 12.42
C LYS A 129 31.44 -11.52 12.04
N ALA A 130 31.26 -12.15 10.87
CA ALA A 130 32.14 -13.18 10.33
C ALA A 130 33.60 -12.71 10.22
N ASN A 131 34.58 -13.57 10.49
CA ASN A 131 36.00 -13.23 10.36
C ASN A 131 36.73 -14.15 9.38
N GLU A 132 36.30 -15.40 9.30
CA GLU A 132 36.85 -16.43 8.43
C GLU A 132 35.93 -16.70 7.23
N GLN A 133 36.49 -17.22 6.15
CA GLN A 133 35.72 -17.50 4.94
C GLN A 133 34.63 -18.57 5.19
N SER A 134 34.90 -19.55 6.06
CA SER A 134 33.97 -20.61 6.46
C SER A 134 32.80 -20.15 7.32
N ASP A 135 32.84 -18.94 7.87
CA ASP A 135 31.76 -18.39 8.69
C ASP A 135 30.54 -17.97 7.85
N ILE A 136 30.69 -17.90 6.52
CA ILE A 136 29.65 -17.47 5.59
C ILE A 136 29.42 -18.58 4.57
N ASP A 137 28.16 -19.03 4.47
CA ASP A 137 27.74 -19.98 3.44
C ASP A 137 27.95 -19.41 2.03
N VAL A 138 28.32 -20.27 1.09
CA VAL A 138 28.68 -19.87 -0.28
C VAL A 138 27.51 -19.20 -0.99
N GLN A 139 26.28 -19.66 -0.76
CA GLN A 139 25.05 -19.07 -1.29
C GLN A 139 24.95 -17.59 -0.89
N ASN A 140 25.17 -17.28 0.40
CA ASN A 140 25.09 -15.92 0.94
C ASN A 140 26.27 -15.06 0.46
N ALA A 141 27.46 -15.64 0.35
CA ALA A 141 28.63 -14.94 -0.19
C ALA A 141 28.46 -14.58 -1.68
N LEU A 142 27.90 -15.50 -2.48
CA LEU A 142 27.57 -15.28 -3.89
C LEU A 142 26.46 -14.23 -4.07
N ASP A 143 25.42 -14.28 -3.24
CA ASP A 143 24.35 -13.27 -3.20
C ASP A 143 24.92 -11.86 -2.98
N PHE A 144 25.77 -11.71 -1.96
CA PHE A 144 26.43 -10.44 -1.66
C PHE A 144 27.35 -9.98 -2.81
N TYR A 145 28.12 -10.90 -3.37
CA TYR A 145 29.02 -10.64 -4.50
C TYR A 145 28.26 -10.15 -5.74
N LEU A 146 27.17 -10.84 -6.12
CA LEU A 146 26.33 -10.47 -7.25
C LEU A 146 25.72 -9.08 -7.08
N ARG A 147 25.20 -8.76 -5.89
CA ARG A 147 24.63 -7.44 -5.59
C ARG A 147 25.65 -6.31 -5.72
N LYS A 148 26.88 -6.52 -5.23
CA LYS A 148 27.96 -5.53 -5.37
C LYS A 148 28.37 -5.33 -6.84
N LEU A 149 28.36 -6.38 -7.65
CA LEU A 149 28.63 -6.27 -9.09
C LEU A 149 27.50 -5.54 -9.84
N ALA A 150 26.25 -5.78 -9.46
CA ALA A 150 25.09 -5.20 -10.13
C ALA A 150 24.95 -3.69 -9.92
N GLY A 151 25.46 -3.15 -8.81
CA GLY A 151 25.53 -1.70 -8.62
C GLY A 151 25.61 -1.26 -7.16
N GLN A 152 25.74 0.06 -6.98
CA GLN A 152 25.78 0.68 -5.66
C GLN A 152 24.39 0.68 -4.99
N ASN A 153 24.40 0.59 -3.66
CA ASN A 153 23.22 0.58 -2.79
C ASN A 153 22.26 -0.61 -3.04
N LEU A 154 22.80 -1.77 -3.43
CA LEU A 154 22.06 -3.04 -3.49
C LEU A 154 22.48 -4.02 -2.38
N ALA A 155 23.63 -3.76 -1.76
CA ALA A 155 24.14 -4.46 -0.61
C ALA A 155 24.79 -3.45 0.35
N PRO A 156 24.61 -3.60 1.68
CA PRO A 156 25.27 -2.77 2.67
C PRO A 156 26.77 -2.69 2.49
N ASP A 157 27.36 -1.59 2.91
CA ASP A 157 28.82 -1.46 2.97
C ASP A 157 29.36 -2.27 4.13
N SER A 158 30.12 -3.31 3.79
CA SER A 158 30.75 -4.18 4.76
C SER A 158 32.25 -4.21 4.51
N LYS A 159 33.02 -3.73 5.49
CA LYS A 159 34.49 -3.86 5.52
C LYS A 159 34.93 -5.20 6.12
N ASN A 160 34.03 -6.18 6.15
CA ASN A 160 34.24 -7.46 6.78
C ASN A 160 35.35 -8.26 6.07
N LYS A 161 36.25 -8.84 6.86
CA LYS A 161 37.39 -9.61 6.37
C LYS A 161 36.96 -10.86 5.60
N ALA A 162 35.97 -11.60 6.07
CA ALA A 162 35.43 -12.79 5.40
C ALA A 162 34.87 -12.46 4.01
N ILE A 163 34.11 -11.36 3.88
CA ILE A 163 33.59 -10.89 2.58
C ILE A 163 34.75 -10.53 1.63
N SER A 164 35.82 -9.91 2.14
CA SER A 164 36.99 -9.59 1.31
C SER A 164 37.74 -10.85 0.83
N MET A 165 37.76 -11.92 1.65
CA MET A 165 38.32 -13.22 1.26
C MET A 165 37.48 -13.88 0.17
N TRP A 166 36.16 -13.92 0.36
CA TRP A 166 35.21 -14.43 -0.63
C TRP A 166 35.32 -13.68 -1.96
N HIS A 167 35.35 -12.35 -1.93
CA HIS A 167 35.48 -11.54 -3.15
C HIS A 167 36.76 -11.89 -3.93
N LYS A 168 37.91 -11.98 -3.25
CA LYS A 168 39.18 -12.39 -3.90
C LYS A 168 39.12 -13.80 -4.48
N TRP A 169 38.46 -14.73 -3.77
CA TRP A 169 38.32 -16.11 -4.22
C TRP A 169 37.39 -16.21 -5.45
N PHE A 170 36.25 -15.53 -5.45
CA PHE A 170 35.33 -15.48 -6.59
C PHE A 170 35.95 -14.79 -7.80
N GLU A 171 36.61 -13.64 -7.64
CA GLU A 171 37.30 -12.96 -8.76
C GLU A 171 38.32 -13.87 -9.44
N LYS A 172 39.06 -14.67 -8.67
CA LYS A 172 40.03 -15.62 -9.21
C LYS A 172 39.39 -16.80 -9.94
N LYS A 173 38.22 -17.26 -9.48
CA LYS A 173 37.56 -18.47 -9.98
C LYS A 173 36.58 -18.20 -11.12
N ILE A 174 35.74 -17.18 -10.98
CA ILE A 174 34.57 -16.91 -11.83
C ILE A 174 34.51 -15.46 -12.32
N GLY A 175 35.57 -14.66 -12.19
CA GLY A 175 35.54 -13.21 -12.52
C GLY A 175 35.18 -12.88 -13.98
N ASN A 176 35.42 -13.79 -14.93
CA ASN A 176 34.96 -13.62 -16.32
C ASN A 176 33.48 -13.98 -16.47
N SER A 177 33.07 -15.10 -15.88
CA SER A 177 31.70 -15.62 -15.92
C SER A 177 30.73 -14.72 -15.15
N SER A 178 31.19 -14.03 -14.10
CA SER A 178 30.40 -13.08 -13.32
C SER A 178 29.98 -11.85 -14.14
N LYS A 179 30.78 -11.41 -15.12
CA LYS A 179 30.36 -10.34 -16.06
C LYS A 179 29.23 -10.80 -16.97
N ASN A 180 29.29 -12.04 -17.46
CA ASN A 180 28.22 -12.62 -18.25
C ASN A 180 26.93 -12.76 -17.44
N LEU A 181 27.06 -13.14 -16.16
CA LEU A 181 25.93 -13.21 -15.23
C LEU A 181 25.23 -11.85 -15.06
N ILE A 182 25.98 -10.75 -14.93
CA ILE A 182 25.38 -9.40 -14.84
C ILE A 182 24.68 -8.99 -16.14
N ASN A 183 25.28 -9.27 -17.30
CA ASN A 183 24.71 -8.91 -18.59
C ASN A 183 23.42 -9.68 -18.93
N SER A 184 23.21 -10.84 -18.30
CA SER A 184 22.04 -11.70 -18.53
C SER A 184 20.89 -11.47 -17.53
N ILE A 185 21.00 -10.49 -16.62
CA ILE A 185 19.97 -10.23 -15.59
C ILE A 185 18.55 -10.05 -16.18
N ASP A 186 18.47 -9.47 -17.37
CA ASP A 186 17.20 -9.14 -18.02
C ASP A 186 16.56 -10.34 -18.76
N ASN A 187 17.25 -11.50 -18.85
CA ASN A 187 16.75 -12.73 -19.49
C ASN A 187 16.99 -13.96 -18.61
N GLN A 188 15.91 -14.54 -18.07
CA GLN A 188 15.98 -15.66 -17.12
C GLN A 188 16.67 -16.91 -17.68
N VAL A 189 16.48 -17.23 -18.98
CA VAL A 189 17.10 -18.41 -19.61
C VAL A 189 18.62 -18.24 -19.72
N GLU A 190 19.07 -17.06 -20.15
CA GLU A 190 20.50 -16.76 -20.26
C GLU A 190 21.16 -16.66 -18.89
N PHE A 191 20.47 -16.05 -17.92
CA PHE A 191 20.93 -15.98 -16.54
C PHE A 191 21.08 -17.38 -15.94
N ALA A 192 20.10 -18.26 -16.14
CA ALA A 192 20.17 -19.63 -15.64
C ALA A 192 21.36 -20.41 -16.19
N LYS A 193 21.65 -20.28 -17.49
CA LYS A 193 22.84 -20.86 -18.12
C LYS A 193 24.13 -20.31 -17.50
N ALA A 194 24.21 -19.00 -17.27
CA ALA A 194 25.37 -18.37 -16.65
C ALA A 194 25.55 -18.83 -15.18
N VAL A 195 24.46 -19.01 -14.43
CA VAL A 195 24.52 -19.55 -13.06
C VAL A 195 25.02 -20.99 -13.06
N ASN A 196 24.50 -21.85 -13.93
CA ASN A 196 24.95 -23.24 -14.01
C ASN A 196 26.44 -23.34 -14.39
N GLN A 197 26.90 -22.49 -15.31
CA GLN A 197 28.32 -22.38 -15.63
C GLN A 197 29.15 -21.96 -14.39
N ILE A 198 28.67 -20.99 -13.61
CA ILE A 198 29.34 -20.58 -12.37
C ILE A 198 29.38 -21.73 -11.36
N ILE A 199 28.28 -22.46 -11.17
CA ILE A 199 28.23 -23.62 -10.26
C ILE A 199 29.26 -24.67 -10.66
N GLU A 200 29.37 -24.99 -11.96
CA GLU A 200 30.37 -25.91 -12.51
C GLU A 200 31.81 -25.40 -12.31
N GLU A 201 32.09 -24.13 -12.57
CA GLU A 201 33.43 -23.54 -12.43
C GLU A 201 33.89 -23.45 -10.98
N LEU A 202 32.96 -23.17 -10.07
CA LEU A 202 33.23 -23.19 -8.63
C LEU A 202 33.56 -24.60 -8.17
N ASN A 203 32.88 -25.61 -8.72
CA ASN A 203 32.96 -27.03 -8.35
C ASN A 203 33.03 -27.21 -6.83
N TYR A 204 32.20 -26.43 -6.12
CA TYR A 204 32.26 -26.31 -4.66
C TYR A 204 31.53 -27.46 -3.96
N TYR A 205 30.52 -28.03 -4.61
CA TYR A 205 29.79 -29.20 -4.15
C TYR A 205 29.86 -30.30 -5.21
N ASP A 206 29.87 -31.56 -4.76
CA ASP A 206 29.93 -32.71 -5.65
C ASP A 206 28.65 -32.81 -6.50
N GLN A 207 28.82 -33.11 -7.79
CA GLN A 207 27.72 -33.27 -8.75
C GLN A 207 26.95 -34.59 -8.61
N LYS A 208 27.34 -35.44 -7.64
CA LYS A 208 26.79 -36.79 -7.44
C LYS A 208 25.99 -36.87 -6.15
N ASP A 209 24.78 -36.32 -6.18
CA ASP A 209 23.68 -36.95 -5.43
C ASP A 209 22.83 -37.66 -6.48
N GLU A 210 23.17 -38.94 -6.72
CA GLU A 210 22.29 -39.87 -7.41
C GLU A 210 20.91 -39.81 -6.77
N LYS A 211 19.88 -39.87 -7.60
CA LYS A 211 18.50 -40.10 -7.19
C LYS A 211 18.46 -41.25 -6.18
N SER A 212 18.41 -40.93 -4.89
CA SER A 212 17.94 -41.87 -3.90
C SER A 212 16.46 -42.05 -4.17
N GLU A 213 16.15 -43.18 -4.80
CA GLU A 213 14.81 -43.73 -4.85
C GLU A 213 14.19 -43.61 -3.46
N SER A 214 13.06 -42.91 -3.42
CA SER A 214 12.20 -42.81 -2.25
C SER A 214 11.71 -44.22 -1.93
N ASN A 215 12.44 -44.94 -1.09
CA ASN A 215 11.89 -46.12 -0.43
C ASN A 215 10.81 -45.62 0.53
N ASN A 216 9.57 -45.80 0.11
CA ASN A 216 8.41 -45.83 0.99
C ASN A 216 8.65 -46.93 2.03
N GLU A 217 8.89 -46.55 3.28
CA GLU A 217 8.57 -47.40 4.42
C GLU A 217 7.56 -46.67 5.30
N ASP A 218 6.34 -47.20 5.25
CA ASP A 218 5.27 -46.98 6.20
C ASP A 218 5.75 -47.33 7.62
N GLU A 219 5.79 -46.36 8.52
CA GLU A 219 5.65 -46.63 9.96
C GLU A 219 4.39 -45.94 10.50
N LYS A 220 3.33 -46.75 10.57
CA LYS A 220 2.27 -46.57 11.55
C LYS A 220 2.86 -46.68 12.95
N ASN A 221 2.59 -45.71 13.81
CA ASN A 221 2.29 -46.05 15.21
C ASN A 221 1.34 -45.03 15.84
N ASN A 222 0.19 -45.56 16.25
CA ASN A 222 -0.71 -44.97 17.22
C ASN A 222 0.01 -44.86 18.57
N ASN A 223 -0.19 -43.76 19.30
CA ASN A 223 -0.55 -43.83 20.71
C ASN A 223 -1.14 -42.49 21.17
N ILE A 224 -2.39 -42.61 21.62
CA ILE A 224 -3.17 -41.66 22.42
C ILE A 224 -2.88 -42.01 23.88
N ASP A 225 -2.60 -41.00 24.71
CA ASP A 225 -2.87 -40.94 26.15
C ASP A 225 -2.82 -39.43 26.49
N GLU A 226 -3.95 -38.74 26.63
CA GLU A 226 -4.68 -38.51 27.90
C GLU A 226 -3.79 -38.01 29.05
N LEU A 227 -4.00 -36.75 29.46
CA LEU A 227 -3.92 -36.35 30.86
C LEU A 227 -4.87 -35.17 31.11
N GLU A 228 -5.85 -35.44 31.97
CA GLU A 228 -6.89 -34.56 32.49
C GLU A 228 -6.38 -33.49 33.47
N ASN A 229 -7.15 -32.40 33.54
CA ASN A 229 -7.59 -31.59 34.68
C ASN A 229 -6.72 -31.42 35.94
N ASN A 230 -6.67 -30.15 36.39
CA ASN A 230 -7.09 -29.77 37.74
C ASN A 230 -7.56 -28.30 37.78
N GLU A 231 -8.86 -28.10 37.97
CA GLU A 231 -9.43 -26.91 38.64
C GLU A 231 -9.03 -26.98 40.12
N THR A 232 -8.72 -25.92 40.88
CA THR A 232 -9.65 -24.95 41.50
C THR A 232 -8.79 -24.11 42.45
N ASN A 233 -9.03 -22.79 42.53
CA ASN A 233 -9.40 -22.14 43.80
C ASN A 233 -9.77 -20.67 43.60
N GLU A 234 -10.97 -20.37 44.09
CA GLU A 234 -11.56 -19.05 44.33
C GLU A 234 -10.81 -18.30 45.44
N MET A 235 -10.81 -16.96 45.38
CA MET A 235 -11.23 -16.15 46.53
C MET A 235 -11.48 -14.69 46.11
N GLU A 236 -12.71 -14.26 46.36
CA GLU A 236 -13.13 -12.86 46.46
C GLU A 236 -12.45 -12.16 47.65
N ASN A 237 -12.15 -10.86 47.51
CA ASN A 237 -12.52 -9.89 48.54
C ASN A 237 -12.41 -8.42 48.07
N GLN A 238 -13.58 -7.76 48.07
CA GLN A 238 -13.92 -6.49 48.70
C GLN A 238 -13.00 -5.24 48.61
N THR A 239 -13.58 -4.22 47.94
CA THR A 239 -13.74 -2.79 48.36
C THR A 239 -12.57 -2.02 48.97
N SER A 240 -12.28 -0.83 48.43
CA SER A 240 -12.37 0.45 49.16
C SER A 240 -12.31 1.65 48.20
N LEU A 241 -13.17 2.62 48.47
CA LEU A 241 -13.13 3.98 47.92
C LEU A 241 -11.95 4.74 48.55
N GLU A 242 -11.36 5.68 47.80
CA GLU A 242 -10.87 6.93 48.37
C GLU A 242 -10.87 8.03 47.29
N GLN A 243 -11.56 9.13 47.61
CA GLN A 243 -11.48 10.43 46.96
C GLN A 243 -10.12 11.05 47.26
N ASP A 244 -9.59 11.85 46.33
CA ASP A 244 -9.00 13.13 46.75
C ASP A 244 -9.17 14.18 45.64
N GLU A 245 -9.78 15.29 46.06
CA GLU A 245 -9.83 16.56 45.34
C GLU A 245 -8.49 17.28 45.51
N THR A 246 -7.97 17.88 44.45
CA THR A 246 -7.22 19.15 44.59
C THR A 246 -7.54 20.06 43.41
N THR A 247 -8.17 21.17 43.74
CA THR A 247 -8.31 22.39 42.96
C THR A 247 -6.97 23.12 42.88
N GLU A 248 -6.61 23.64 41.71
CA GLU A 248 -6.08 25.00 41.61
C GLU A 248 -6.29 25.58 40.21
N SER A 249 -6.74 26.84 40.26
CA SER A 249 -7.18 27.74 39.21
C SER A 249 -6.04 28.30 38.36
N ASP A 250 -6.29 28.58 37.08
CA ASP A 250 -5.93 29.89 36.52
C ASP A 250 -6.64 30.22 35.19
N GLN A 251 -7.47 31.27 35.30
CA GLN A 251 -7.63 32.40 34.39
C GLN A 251 -8.24 32.18 32.99
N GLU A 252 -9.58 32.37 32.99
CA GLU A 252 -10.38 32.79 31.85
C GLU A 252 -9.85 34.09 31.23
N VAL A 253 -9.58 34.05 29.92
CA VAL A 253 -9.55 35.25 29.09
C VAL A 253 -10.83 35.25 28.27
N SER A 254 -11.80 36.04 28.72
CA SER A 254 -13.07 36.27 28.03
C SER A 254 -12.81 36.97 26.70
N LEU A 255 -13.15 36.31 25.60
CA LEU A 255 -13.29 36.89 24.26
C LEU A 255 -14.70 36.55 23.79
N GLU A 256 -15.48 37.60 23.54
CA GLU A 256 -16.90 37.60 23.22
C GLU A 256 -17.27 36.53 22.18
N GLU A 257 -18.01 35.51 22.64
CA GLU A 257 -18.81 34.64 21.78
C GLU A 257 -19.88 35.49 21.12
N THR A 258 -19.62 35.95 19.90
CA THR A 258 -20.72 36.32 19.01
C THR A 258 -21.30 35.01 18.47
N GLU A 259 -22.26 34.46 19.20
CA GLU A 259 -23.11 33.37 18.72
C GLU A 259 -23.62 33.72 17.33
N VAL A 260 -23.24 32.90 16.35
CA VAL A 260 -23.84 32.93 15.03
C VAL A 260 -25.15 32.18 15.18
N THR A 261 -26.21 32.89 15.54
CA THR A 261 -27.57 32.39 15.41
C THR A 261 -27.84 32.14 13.93
N PHE A 262 -27.66 30.89 13.50
CA PHE A 262 -28.45 30.38 12.39
C PHE A 262 -29.87 30.27 12.93
N ASP A 263 -30.77 31.13 12.43
CA ASP A 263 -32.19 31.07 12.74
C ASP A 263 -32.68 29.63 12.55
N LYS A 264 -33.12 29.02 13.65
CA LYS A 264 -33.71 27.67 13.70
C LYS A 264 -35.15 27.64 13.16
N ASP A 265 -35.63 28.74 12.59
CA ASP A 265 -37.02 28.89 12.15
C ASP A 265 -37.22 28.66 10.64
N ASP A 266 -36.17 28.37 9.86
CA ASP A 266 -36.29 27.88 8.47
C ASP A 266 -36.25 26.33 8.38
N ASP A 267 -36.27 25.63 9.52
CA ASP A 267 -36.27 24.16 9.59
C ASP A 267 -37.65 23.51 9.29
N GLN A 268 -38.64 24.29 8.82
CA GLN A 268 -39.97 23.76 8.43
C GLN A 268 -40.23 23.65 6.91
N ASP A 269 -39.36 24.17 6.04
CA ASP A 269 -39.54 24.09 4.58
C ASP A 269 -38.52 23.16 3.86
N LEU A 270 -37.98 22.17 4.57
CA LEU A 270 -37.24 21.05 3.95
C LEU A 270 -37.92 19.70 4.22
N SER A 271 -39.24 19.73 4.35
CA SER A 271 -40.10 18.55 4.37
C SER A 271 -40.42 18.08 2.94
N ASP A 272 -40.46 16.76 2.76
CA ASP A 272 -40.69 16.00 1.53
C ASP A 272 -41.73 16.60 0.57
N SER A 273 -41.28 17.46 -0.36
CA SER A 273 -42.03 17.91 -1.52
C SER A 273 -41.08 18.19 -2.68
N ASP A 274 -40.67 17.16 -3.43
CA ASP A 274 -40.60 17.19 -4.91
C ASP A 274 -40.10 15.84 -5.45
N ASP A 275 -41.02 14.86 -5.52
CA ASP A 275 -40.97 13.85 -6.56
C ASP A 275 -41.80 14.40 -7.72
N GLY A 276 -41.12 14.97 -8.71
CA GLY A 276 -41.77 15.42 -9.94
C GLY A 276 -41.30 16.78 -10.46
N ASN A 277 -40.22 16.74 -11.24
CA ASN A 277 -39.97 17.72 -12.30
C ASN A 277 -39.23 19.02 -11.91
N SER A 278 -38.13 18.92 -11.15
CA SER A 278 -37.03 19.86 -11.41
C SER A 278 -36.46 19.53 -12.78
N GLU A 279 -36.95 20.28 -13.78
CA GLU A 279 -36.36 20.35 -15.11
C GLU A 279 -34.85 20.31 -14.98
N ASN A 280 -34.24 19.46 -15.81
CA ASN A 280 -32.82 19.43 -16.07
C ASN A 280 -32.19 20.84 -16.01
N THR A 281 -31.76 21.25 -14.83
CA THR A 281 -30.57 22.07 -14.70
C THR A 281 -29.43 21.12 -14.98
N THR A 282 -29.35 20.67 -16.24
CA THR A 282 -28.06 20.36 -16.85
C THR A 282 -27.19 21.52 -16.42
N PRO A 283 -26.11 21.29 -15.66
CA PRO A 283 -25.18 22.36 -15.37
C PRO A 283 -24.88 22.99 -16.72
N GLN A 284 -25.25 24.26 -16.88
CA GLN A 284 -24.81 25.03 -18.02
C GLN A 284 -23.31 25.11 -17.81
N TYR A 285 -22.60 24.10 -18.33
CA TYR A 285 -21.26 24.26 -18.82
C TYR A 285 -21.43 25.36 -19.86
N LYS A 286 -21.33 26.63 -19.44
CA LYS A 286 -20.76 27.66 -20.30
C LYS A 286 -19.59 26.95 -20.94
N ASN A 287 -19.60 26.81 -22.27
CA ASN A 287 -18.51 26.23 -23.04
C ASN A 287 -17.23 26.64 -22.34
N SER A 288 -16.69 25.70 -21.57
CA SER A 288 -15.56 26.00 -20.72
C SER A 288 -14.50 26.19 -21.76
N LEU A 289 -14.00 27.42 -21.88
CA LEU A 289 -12.86 27.74 -22.72
C LEU A 289 -11.89 26.57 -22.61
N SER A 290 -11.41 26.06 -23.75
CA SER A 290 -10.47 24.94 -23.73
C SER A 290 -9.39 25.25 -22.70
N TYR A 291 -8.90 24.24 -21.97
CA TYR A 291 -7.75 24.43 -21.08
C TYR A 291 -6.61 25.17 -21.80
N GLU A 292 -6.48 24.96 -23.10
CA GLU A 292 -5.55 25.64 -24.00
C GLU A 292 -5.86 27.15 -24.18
N GLU A 293 -7.13 27.56 -24.19
CA GLU A 293 -7.53 28.97 -24.30
C GLU A 293 -7.28 29.73 -22.99
N ILE A 294 -7.53 29.11 -21.83
CA ILE A 294 -7.31 29.74 -20.50
C ILE A 294 -5.81 29.93 -20.23
N PHE A 295 -4.99 28.94 -20.62
CA PHE A 295 -3.54 29.02 -20.41
C PHE A 295 -2.82 29.88 -21.46
N ASN A 296 -3.38 30.08 -22.65
CA ASN A 296 -2.78 30.96 -23.66
C ASN A 296 -2.80 32.44 -23.23
N ASP A 297 -3.78 32.86 -22.43
CA ASP A 297 -3.86 34.25 -21.94
C ASP A 297 -3.00 34.51 -20.68
N TYR A 298 -2.65 33.46 -19.92
CA TYR A 298 -1.87 33.59 -18.69
C TYR A 298 -0.37 33.33 -18.94
N GLN A 299 0.40 34.41 -19.05
CA GLN A 299 1.86 34.32 -19.11
C GLN A 299 2.47 34.46 -17.71
N LYS A 300 3.14 33.40 -17.24
CA LYS A 300 3.99 33.45 -16.06
C LYS A 300 5.24 34.28 -16.35
N TYR A 301 5.56 35.24 -15.48
CA TYR A 301 6.72 36.12 -15.68
C TYR A 301 8.03 35.52 -15.15
N SER A 302 8.01 34.83 -14.00
CA SER A 302 9.15 34.09 -13.43
C SER A 302 8.67 33.06 -12.42
N GLU A 303 9.35 31.92 -12.34
CA GLU A 303 9.15 30.86 -11.33
C GLU A 303 10.32 30.81 -10.31
N GLU A 304 11.29 31.72 -10.40
CA GLU A 304 12.54 31.70 -9.61
C GLU A 304 12.32 31.73 -8.09
N PHE A 305 11.21 32.31 -7.65
CA PHE A 305 10.89 32.53 -6.22
C PHE A 305 9.74 31.66 -5.72
N ASP A 306 9.23 30.75 -6.55
CA ASP A 306 8.14 29.85 -6.17
C ASP A 306 8.71 28.70 -5.32
N GLU A 307 8.09 28.44 -4.17
CA GLU A 307 8.49 27.36 -3.27
C GLU A 307 7.30 26.43 -2.99
N ILE A 308 7.53 25.11 -3.10
CA ILE A 308 6.58 24.08 -2.67
C ILE A 308 7.13 23.48 -1.38
N ILE A 309 6.42 23.70 -0.28
CA ILE A 309 6.80 23.25 1.05
C ILE A 309 5.69 22.38 1.60
N THR A 310 6.05 21.25 2.21
CA THR A 310 5.11 20.38 2.93
C THR A 310 4.72 20.99 4.27
N ALA A 311 3.45 20.91 4.64
CA ALA A 311 2.91 21.51 5.87
C ALA A 311 3.69 21.12 7.14
N ASN A 312 4.20 19.88 7.22
CA ASN A 312 4.96 19.37 8.37
C ASN A 312 6.29 20.11 8.63
N ILE A 313 6.80 20.88 7.66
CA ILE A 313 8.03 21.66 7.82
C ILE A 313 7.72 23.08 8.34
N LEU A 314 6.47 23.53 8.22
CA LEU A 314 6.06 24.90 8.54
C LEU A 314 5.75 25.12 10.02
N CYS A 315 5.31 24.08 10.74
CA CYS A 315 4.91 24.16 12.14
C CYS A 315 5.54 23.02 12.95
N GLU A 316 5.78 23.28 14.23
CA GLU A 316 6.21 22.27 15.19
C GLU A 316 5.04 21.36 15.60
N ASP A 317 5.33 20.12 16.03
CA ASP A 317 4.33 19.11 16.36
C ASP A 317 3.37 19.56 17.48
N GLU A 318 3.86 20.33 18.47
CA GLU A 318 3.03 20.86 19.56
C GLU A 318 1.99 21.87 19.04
N GLU A 319 2.39 22.74 18.11
CA GLU A 319 1.50 23.74 17.51
C GLU A 319 0.45 23.08 16.61
N LEU A 320 0.85 22.07 15.83
CA LEU A 320 -0.07 21.26 15.01
C LEU A 320 -1.16 20.59 15.86
N ASN A 321 -0.77 19.98 16.98
CA ASN A 321 -1.72 19.36 17.91
C ASN A 321 -2.70 20.38 18.50
N ARG A 322 -2.21 21.58 18.87
CA ARG A 322 -3.06 22.65 19.39
C ARG A 322 -4.07 23.13 18.34
N LEU A 323 -3.62 23.40 17.12
CA LEU A 323 -4.49 23.82 16.01
C LEU A 323 -5.52 22.74 15.66
N ARG A 324 -5.12 21.47 15.72
CA ARG A 324 -6.02 20.34 15.50
C ARG A 324 -7.11 20.28 16.56
N ASN A 325 -6.75 20.37 17.84
CA ASN A 325 -7.70 20.36 18.94
C ASN A 325 -8.71 21.51 18.84
N TYR A 326 -8.25 22.71 18.45
CA TYR A 326 -9.11 23.85 18.22
C TYR A 326 -10.13 23.60 17.09
N LEU A 327 -9.67 23.04 15.98
CA LEU A 327 -10.53 22.71 14.84
C LEU A 327 -11.53 21.61 15.19
N ASP A 328 -11.10 20.56 15.90
CA ASP A 328 -11.98 19.48 16.35
C ASP A 328 -13.04 19.97 17.35
N GLN A 329 -12.70 20.91 18.25
CA GLN A 329 -13.68 21.52 19.16
C GLN A 329 -14.77 22.28 18.39
N GLN A 330 -14.38 23.04 17.36
CA GLN A 330 -15.31 23.76 16.50
C GLN A 330 -16.18 22.82 15.65
N LEU A 331 -15.65 21.66 15.23
CA LEU A 331 -16.39 20.68 14.44
C LEU A 331 -17.43 19.88 15.23
N LYS A 332 -17.34 19.82 16.57
CA LYS A 332 -18.30 19.08 17.40
C LYS A 332 -19.74 19.48 17.13
N SER A 333 -19.99 20.77 16.91
CA SER A 333 -21.34 21.28 16.58
C SER A 333 -21.86 20.85 15.20
N PHE A 334 -20.97 20.46 14.28
CA PHE A 334 -21.31 20.11 12.89
C PHE A 334 -21.40 18.60 12.62
N GLN A 335 -21.04 17.73 13.58
CA GLN A 335 -20.99 16.27 13.38
C GLN A 335 -22.29 15.65 12.85
N THR A 336 -23.45 16.14 13.30
CA THR A 336 -24.77 15.68 12.85
C THR A 336 -25.03 16.04 11.39
N ILE A 337 -24.62 17.24 10.97
CA ILE A 337 -24.76 17.72 9.59
C ILE A 337 -23.82 16.95 8.66
N ILE A 338 -22.57 16.75 9.08
CA ILE A 338 -21.55 15.99 8.32
C ILE A 338 -22.06 14.60 7.99
N SER A 339 -22.62 13.90 8.98
CA SER A 339 -23.12 12.53 8.78
C SER A 339 -24.31 12.48 7.82
N ARG A 340 -25.22 13.46 7.88
CA ARG A 340 -26.34 13.58 6.92
C ARG A 340 -25.86 13.91 5.50
N LEU A 341 -24.90 14.84 5.37
CA LEU A 341 -24.36 15.26 4.09
C LEU A 341 -23.57 14.12 3.42
N ALA A 342 -22.77 13.39 4.20
CA ALA A 342 -22.07 12.20 3.75
C ALA A 342 -23.04 11.13 3.25
N ASN A 343 -24.09 10.80 4.01
CA ASN A 343 -25.09 9.84 3.57
C ASN A 343 -25.86 10.30 2.32
N ARG A 344 -26.05 11.61 2.14
CA ARG A 344 -26.70 12.17 0.93
C ARG A 344 -25.76 12.11 -0.27
N LEU A 345 -24.49 12.51 -0.11
CA LEU A 345 -23.49 12.46 -1.17
C LEU A 345 -23.21 11.01 -1.58
N GLN A 346 -23.02 10.12 -0.61
CA GLN A 346 -22.87 8.68 -0.82
C GLN A 346 -24.07 8.15 -1.60
N ARG A 347 -25.31 8.42 -1.17
CA ARG A 347 -26.51 8.02 -1.93
C ARG A 347 -26.54 8.59 -3.34
N LYS A 348 -26.10 9.84 -3.58
CA LYS A 348 -26.04 10.41 -4.94
C LYS A 348 -24.95 9.78 -5.80
N LEU A 349 -23.79 9.49 -5.23
CA LEU A 349 -22.70 8.77 -5.90
C LEU A 349 -23.11 7.34 -6.25
N LEU A 350 -23.74 6.63 -5.30
CA LEU A 350 -24.33 5.29 -5.48
C LEU A 350 -25.55 5.30 -6.42
N ALA A 351 -26.38 6.34 -6.43
CA ALA A 351 -27.51 6.44 -7.37
C ALA A 351 -27.02 6.66 -8.81
N LYS A 352 -25.90 7.38 -9.00
CA LYS A 352 -25.18 7.38 -10.28
C LYS A 352 -24.49 6.05 -10.60
N GLN A 353 -24.24 5.23 -9.58
CA GLN A 353 -23.82 3.83 -9.69
C GLN A 353 -25.00 2.89 -10.00
N ASN A 354 -26.25 3.38 -10.14
CA ASN A 354 -27.38 2.51 -10.42
C ASN A 354 -27.15 1.74 -11.72
N ARG A 355 -26.73 0.49 -11.51
CA ARG A 355 -26.84 -0.72 -12.32
C ARG A 355 -27.73 -0.50 -13.52
N SER A 356 -27.16 -0.06 -14.63
CA SER A 356 -27.87 -0.13 -15.90
C SER A 356 -27.93 -1.60 -16.29
N TRP A 357 -29.13 -2.15 -16.41
CA TRP A 357 -29.34 -3.50 -16.91
C TRP A 357 -29.43 -3.44 -18.43
N ASN A 358 -28.68 -4.30 -19.11
CA ASN A 358 -28.93 -4.59 -20.51
C ASN A 358 -30.04 -5.66 -20.55
N PHE A 359 -31.15 -5.34 -21.20
CA PHE A 359 -32.28 -6.26 -21.42
C PHE A 359 -32.22 -6.86 -22.82
N ASP A 360 -33.07 -7.85 -23.09
CA ASP A 360 -33.17 -8.49 -24.40
C ASP A 360 -31.85 -9.10 -24.87
N LEU A 361 -31.18 -9.85 -23.98
CA LEU A 361 -29.97 -10.60 -24.31
C LEU A 361 -30.29 -12.08 -24.52
N GLU A 362 -29.46 -12.74 -25.34
CA GLU A 362 -29.54 -14.20 -25.58
C GLU A 362 -28.92 -15.02 -24.43
N GLU A 363 -28.08 -14.39 -23.61
CA GLU A 363 -27.40 -14.98 -22.46
C GLU A 363 -27.38 -14.03 -21.26
N GLY A 364 -27.39 -14.58 -20.03
CA GLY A 364 -27.33 -13.81 -18.80
C GLY A 364 -28.26 -14.33 -17.71
N LEU A 365 -28.69 -13.43 -16.81
CA LEU A 365 -29.70 -13.74 -15.80
C LEU A 365 -31.09 -13.68 -16.43
N LEU A 366 -31.95 -14.65 -16.12
CA LEU A 366 -33.31 -14.67 -16.69
C LEU A 366 -34.13 -13.46 -16.20
N ASP A 367 -34.74 -12.72 -17.12
CA ASP A 367 -35.66 -11.63 -16.78
C ASP A 367 -37.03 -12.20 -16.40
N THR A 368 -37.29 -12.33 -15.10
CA THR A 368 -38.54 -12.88 -14.55
C THR A 368 -39.77 -12.08 -14.97
N SER A 369 -39.63 -10.81 -15.32
CA SER A 369 -40.76 -9.99 -15.81
C SER A 369 -41.21 -10.37 -17.22
N ARG A 370 -40.34 -11.03 -18.00
CA ARG A 370 -40.59 -11.47 -19.38
C ARG A 370 -40.77 -12.97 -19.51
N LEU A 371 -40.89 -13.68 -18.39
CA LEU A 371 -41.07 -15.13 -18.36
C LEU A 371 -42.31 -15.60 -19.15
N THR A 372 -43.37 -14.78 -19.16
CA THR A 372 -44.58 -15.04 -19.94
C THR A 372 -44.30 -15.09 -21.45
N ARG A 373 -43.31 -14.35 -21.94
CA ARG A 373 -42.91 -14.33 -23.35
C ARG A 373 -42.21 -15.63 -23.77
N VAL A 374 -41.43 -16.24 -22.88
CA VAL A 374 -40.81 -17.55 -23.09
C VAL A 374 -41.87 -18.63 -23.35
N ILE A 375 -43.02 -18.52 -22.68
CA ILE A 375 -44.14 -19.46 -22.82
C ILE A 375 -44.94 -19.16 -24.10
N MET A 376 -45.18 -17.88 -24.40
CA MET A 376 -46.03 -17.45 -25.52
C MET A 376 -45.34 -17.55 -26.88
N ASP A 377 -44.02 -17.34 -26.95
CA ASP A 377 -43.25 -17.39 -28.18
C ASP A 377 -41.86 -18.03 -27.94
N PRO A 378 -41.76 -19.36 -28.03
CA PRO A 378 -40.52 -20.10 -27.75
C PRO A 378 -39.38 -19.82 -28.74
N MET A 379 -39.65 -19.16 -29.87
CA MET A 379 -38.64 -18.85 -30.90
C MET A 379 -37.91 -17.53 -30.62
N TYR A 380 -38.30 -16.77 -29.59
CA TYR A 380 -37.70 -15.48 -29.24
C TYR A 380 -36.68 -15.63 -28.10
N SER A 381 -35.39 -15.67 -28.43
CA SER A 381 -34.26 -15.98 -27.51
C SER A 381 -33.92 -14.87 -26.49
N LEU A 382 -34.42 -13.65 -26.69
CA LEU A 382 -34.00 -12.44 -25.96
C LEU A 382 -34.72 -12.27 -24.60
N SER A 383 -34.58 -13.25 -23.70
CA SER A 383 -35.25 -13.22 -22.38
C SER A 383 -34.29 -13.03 -21.20
N PHE A 384 -33.02 -12.76 -21.47
CA PHE A 384 -32.00 -12.56 -20.45
C PHE A 384 -31.67 -11.08 -20.25
N LYS A 385 -31.23 -10.76 -19.04
CA LYS A 385 -30.68 -9.48 -18.63
C LYS A 385 -29.28 -9.68 -18.07
N LYS A 386 -28.41 -8.70 -18.28
CA LYS A 386 -27.06 -8.69 -17.73
C LYS A 386 -26.82 -7.36 -17.05
N GLU A 387 -26.27 -7.41 -15.85
CA GLU A 387 -25.82 -6.20 -15.15
C GLU A 387 -24.66 -5.60 -15.96
N LYS A 388 -24.76 -4.32 -16.33
CA LYS A 388 -23.65 -3.63 -17.00
C LYS A 388 -22.65 -3.21 -15.94
N ASP A 389 -21.44 -3.77 -16.02
CA ASP A 389 -20.31 -3.26 -15.25
C ASP A 389 -20.08 -1.80 -15.64
N THR A 390 -20.13 -0.94 -14.64
CA THR A 390 -19.84 0.48 -14.81
C THR A 390 -18.46 0.72 -14.20
N ASP A 391 -17.49 1.08 -15.03
CA ASP A 391 -16.19 1.54 -14.54
C ASP A 391 -16.41 2.80 -13.71
N PHE A 392 -16.30 2.66 -12.39
CA PHE A 392 -16.25 3.81 -11.50
C PHE A 392 -15.01 4.60 -11.89
N LYS A 393 -15.18 5.85 -12.31
CA LYS A 393 -14.05 6.72 -12.58
C LYS A 393 -13.32 6.95 -11.26
N ASP A 394 -12.08 6.49 -11.17
CA ASP A 394 -11.13 6.86 -10.12
C ASP A 394 -11.11 8.38 -10.01
N THR A 395 -11.89 8.89 -9.06
CA THR A 395 -12.07 10.32 -8.86
C THR A 395 -11.13 10.75 -7.75
N VAL A 396 -10.29 11.72 -8.06
CA VAL A 396 -9.44 12.41 -7.10
C VAL A 396 -9.93 13.85 -7.02
N VAL A 397 -10.08 14.37 -5.80
CA VAL A 397 -10.51 15.74 -5.56
C VAL A 397 -9.37 16.52 -4.91
N SER A 398 -8.99 17.63 -5.52
CA SER A 398 -7.98 18.55 -4.97
C SER A 398 -8.68 19.80 -4.42
N LEU A 399 -8.49 20.08 -3.12
CA LEU A 399 -8.99 21.26 -2.44
C LEU A 399 -7.85 22.26 -2.31
N LEU A 400 -7.89 23.36 -3.06
CA LEU A 400 -6.91 24.43 -2.98
C LEU A 400 -7.45 25.58 -2.11
N ILE A 401 -6.79 25.86 -0.99
CA ILE A 401 -7.16 26.87 0.00
C ILE A 401 -6.26 28.10 -0.14
N ASP A 402 -6.88 29.28 -0.26
CA ASP A 402 -6.16 30.55 -0.18
C ASP A 402 -5.76 30.84 1.27
N ASN A 403 -4.47 31.14 1.48
CA ASN A 403 -3.90 31.55 2.76
C ASN A 403 -3.38 33.00 2.70
N SER A 404 -3.96 33.83 1.83
CA SER A 404 -3.65 35.26 1.68
C SER A 404 -4.19 36.12 2.83
N GLY A 405 -3.83 37.40 2.84
CA GLY A 405 -4.19 38.33 3.92
C GLY A 405 -5.70 38.52 4.13
N SER A 406 -6.52 38.36 3.10
CA SER A 406 -8.00 38.44 3.19
C SER A 406 -8.61 37.28 3.96
N MET A 407 -7.88 36.17 4.09
CA MET A 407 -8.36 34.97 4.76
C MET A 407 -8.18 35.02 6.28
N ARG A 408 -7.53 36.07 6.81
CA ARG A 408 -7.24 36.19 8.25
C ARG A 408 -8.50 36.20 9.12
N GLY A 409 -8.43 35.47 10.24
CA GLY A 409 -9.49 35.39 11.22
C GLY A 409 -10.57 34.39 10.81
N ARG A 410 -11.84 34.82 10.81
CA ARG A 410 -12.99 33.94 10.58
C ARG A 410 -13.00 33.23 9.21
N PRO A 411 -12.59 33.85 8.08
CA PRO A 411 -12.65 33.19 6.77
C PRO A 411 -11.80 31.92 6.67
N ILE A 412 -10.55 31.94 7.16
CA ILE A 412 -9.69 30.74 7.13
C ILE A 412 -10.25 29.63 8.02
N THR A 413 -10.84 29.97 9.16
CA THR A 413 -11.46 28.97 10.04
C THR A 413 -12.65 28.30 9.36
N VAL A 414 -13.52 29.07 8.70
CA VAL A 414 -14.66 28.54 7.95
C VAL A 414 -14.20 27.69 6.77
N ALA A 415 -13.17 28.12 6.04
CA ALA A 415 -12.60 27.36 4.93
C ALA A 415 -12.00 26.04 5.40
N ALA A 416 -11.23 26.05 6.50
CA ALA A 416 -10.63 24.86 7.09
C ALA A 416 -11.69 23.87 7.59
N MET A 417 -12.73 24.35 8.27
CA MET A 417 -13.87 23.50 8.67
C MET A 417 -14.56 22.90 7.45
N SER A 418 -14.84 23.71 6.41
CA SER A 418 -15.51 23.23 5.20
C SER A 418 -14.68 22.19 4.46
N ALA A 419 -13.36 22.40 4.37
CA ALA A 419 -12.42 21.47 3.77
C ALA A 419 -12.37 20.14 4.54
N ASP A 420 -12.30 20.17 5.88
CA ASP A 420 -12.29 18.95 6.71
C ASP A 420 -13.62 18.18 6.59
N ILE A 421 -14.76 18.89 6.59
CA ILE A 421 -16.09 18.30 6.38
C ILE A 421 -16.18 17.61 5.01
N LEU A 422 -15.77 18.31 3.96
CA LEU A 422 -15.82 17.79 2.59
C LEU A 422 -14.86 16.63 2.40
N ALA A 423 -13.63 16.73 2.88
CA ALA A 423 -12.62 15.68 2.80
C ALA A 423 -13.13 14.40 3.46
N ARG A 424 -13.57 14.47 4.72
CA ARG A 424 -14.13 13.31 5.44
C ARG A 424 -15.35 12.71 4.74
N THR A 425 -16.20 13.56 4.17
CA THR A 425 -17.40 13.12 3.44
C THR A 425 -17.02 12.37 2.16
N LEU A 426 -16.05 12.87 1.41
CA LEU A 426 -15.55 12.27 0.17
C LEU A 426 -14.77 10.98 0.43
N GLU A 427 -13.91 10.96 1.44
CA GLU A 427 -13.15 9.76 1.86
C GLU A 427 -14.08 8.63 2.30
N ARG A 428 -15.15 8.94 3.05
CA ARG A 428 -16.23 7.98 3.37
C ARG A 428 -16.92 7.42 2.14
N CYS A 429 -16.95 8.18 1.04
CA CYS A 429 -17.48 7.73 -0.25
C CYS A 429 -16.44 7.02 -1.13
N GLY A 430 -15.22 6.78 -0.65
CA GLY A 430 -14.15 6.12 -1.40
C GLY A 430 -13.45 7.02 -2.41
N VAL A 431 -13.64 8.35 -2.35
CA VAL A 431 -12.97 9.33 -3.21
C VAL A 431 -11.69 9.80 -2.53
N LYS A 432 -10.56 9.78 -3.24
CA LYS A 432 -9.28 10.27 -2.71
C LYS A 432 -9.28 11.81 -2.73
N VAL A 433 -8.84 12.43 -1.64
CA VAL A 433 -8.81 13.89 -1.52
C VAL A 433 -7.39 14.34 -1.20
N GLU A 434 -6.93 15.42 -1.84
CA GLU A 434 -5.74 16.16 -1.44
C GLU A 434 -6.11 17.58 -1.05
N ILE A 435 -5.44 18.14 -0.04
CA ILE A 435 -5.64 19.51 0.43
C ILE A 435 -4.33 20.28 0.23
N LEU A 436 -4.40 21.36 -0.54
CA LEU A 436 -3.29 22.23 -0.87
C LEU A 436 -3.58 23.64 -0.35
N GLY A 437 -2.54 24.36 0.05
CA GLY A 437 -2.63 25.78 0.41
C GLY A 437 -1.74 26.61 -0.49
N PHE A 438 -2.16 27.81 -0.86
CA PHE A 438 -1.30 28.78 -1.53
C PHE A 438 -1.26 30.09 -0.75
N THR A 439 -0.08 30.68 -0.65
CA THR A 439 0.10 32.02 -0.07
C THR A 439 1.34 32.66 -0.64
N THR A 440 1.49 33.95 -0.39
CA THR A 440 2.72 34.69 -0.67
C THR A 440 3.59 34.73 0.59
N LYS A 441 4.90 34.52 0.44
CA LYS A 441 5.88 34.55 1.55
C LYS A 441 5.82 35.83 2.42
N ALA A 442 5.37 36.95 1.87
CA ALA A 442 5.22 38.21 2.59
C ALA A 442 3.94 38.97 2.18
N TRP A 443 3.32 39.66 3.16
CA TRP A 443 2.08 40.45 3.01
C TRP A 443 2.20 41.63 2.02
N LYS A 444 3.42 42.00 1.60
CA LYS A 444 3.70 43.01 0.56
C LYS A 444 4.58 42.48 -0.57
N GLY A 445 4.21 41.32 -1.12
CA GLY A 445 4.77 40.79 -2.37
C GLY A 445 6.17 40.19 -2.22
N GLY A 446 6.29 38.90 -2.57
CA GLY A 446 7.58 38.31 -2.90
C GLY A 446 8.17 39.03 -4.12
N LYS A 447 9.49 39.23 -4.13
CA LYS A 447 10.13 40.14 -5.09
C LYS A 447 10.02 39.59 -6.52
N SER A 448 9.37 40.35 -7.39
CA SER A 448 9.77 40.44 -8.80
C SER A 448 10.23 41.87 -9.06
N ARG A 449 11.54 42.10 -8.83
CA ARG A 449 12.36 43.15 -9.42
C ARG A 449 13.79 42.68 -9.48
#